data_AF-A0A944Q8E2-F1
#
_entry.id   AF-A0A944Q8E2-F1
#
_cell.length_a   1.000
_cell.length_b   1.000
_cell.length_c   1.000
_cell.angle_alpha   90.00
_cell.angle_beta   90.00
_cell.angle_gamma   90.00
#
_symmetry.space_group_name_H-M   'P 1'
#
loop_
_entity.id
_entity.type
_entity.pdbx_description
1 polymer ?
#
loop_
_entity_poly.entity_id
_entity_poly.type
_entity_poly.pdbx_seq_one_letter_code
_entity_poly.pdbx_strand_id
1 'polypeptide(L)'
;MIVIPDARTAELYAQWSRAGARTDPAEAEPLALDCVRRLAADPGGESAHVWVAGLAAMVRYLAWRPRPETARAAVAALVAAASALDATDCGHEAHPYEEELEHLSEDSWGSVGAAADYLIGEHPEHPRLEGELCPGNVAGIARVTADVIAPFSASGIPEAVPEEHAQSVRDLKEILNDYPVIEPAPEIESNTGYLSDHPTRGALAGYVLTQHVTVPYAVHRITLRPVFDAMIEGLERALGLLGDAGGCAHADGEHPDEDDLYYESVAEIGFHVRSPGGRAELAGWLDEPADVWVCPDYLRGLAEEALGELRSAHEELFGVRDTSGLDAAFVRPDGHLDIGALTQTFVDADDLDDSGVAGQNAGLWAARRHAEATDPHERLVLLHLALWAASVFDLPYGVGREVRALLRGIDPEPLDHDCPHGDGHPDADLRESGHRRKVFKAHLDHLYAPAEFGAPEGAYPVDVWACASLLADWARDPIVAMDEQYEEMDEEDDDDGSIFR
;
A
#
# COMPACT_ATOMS: atom_id res chain seq x y z
N MET A 1 8.88 -24.40 -44.93
CA MET A 1 9.61 -23.63 -45.95
C MET A 1 10.01 -22.37 -45.24
N ILE A 2 11.28 -22.21 -44.89
CA ILE A 2 11.75 -21.13 -44.02
C ILE A 2 11.48 -19.80 -44.72
N VAL A 3 10.46 -19.06 -44.28
CA VAL A 3 10.23 -17.69 -44.76
C VAL A 3 11.01 -16.76 -43.84
N ILE A 4 12.27 -16.53 -44.22
CA ILE A 4 13.08 -15.47 -43.63
C ILE A 4 12.40 -14.14 -44.00
N PRO A 5 12.06 -13.26 -43.04
CA PRO A 5 11.58 -11.93 -43.38
C PRO A 5 12.55 -11.28 -44.36
N ASP A 6 12.03 -10.53 -45.34
CA ASP A 6 12.94 -9.78 -46.20
C ASP A 6 13.82 -8.86 -45.33
N ALA A 7 15.07 -8.66 -45.75
CA ALA A 7 16.07 -7.97 -44.91
C ALA A 7 15.61 -6.57 -44.44
N ARG A 8 14.70 -5.95 -45.19
CA ARG A 8 14.11 -4.66 -44.88
C ARG A 8 13.11 -4.74 -43.73
N THR A 9 12.27 -5.78 -43.69
CA THR A 9 11.29 -6.02 -42.63
C THR A 9 11.99 -6.35 -41.31
N ALA A 10 13.05 -7.15 -41.35
CA ALA A 10 13.88 -7.42 -40.17
C ALA A 10 14.59 -6.16 -39.63
N GLU A 11 15.11 -5.31 -40.52
CA GLU A 11 15.75 -4.04 -40.14
C GLU A 11 14.76 -3.04 -39.54
N LEU A 12 13.52 -2.99 -40.05
CA LEU A 12 12.44 -2.18 -39.49
C LEU A 12 12.03 -2.68 -38.11
N TYR A 13 11.88 -4.01 -37.95
CA TYR A 13 11.54 -4.60 -36.66
C TYR A 13 12.57 -4.27 -35.58
N ALA A 14 13.86 -4.44 -35.90
CA ALA A 14 14.94 -4.08 -34.98
C ALA A 14 14.93 -2.58 -34.60
N GLN A 15 14.39 -1.69 -35.42
CA GLN A 15 14.18 -0.29 -35.05
C GLN A 15 12.98 -0.13 -34.11
N TRP A 16 11.85 -0.78 -34.41
CA TRP A 16 10.65 -0.74 -33.57
C TRP A 16 10.88 -1.31 -32.18
N SER A 17 11.53 -2.47 -32.05
CA SER A 17 11.80 -3.10 -30.75
C SER A 17 12.76 -2.28 -29.87
N ARG A 18 13.48 -1.30 -30.45
CA ARG A 18 14.30 -0.35 -29.68
C ARG A 18 13.51 0.86 -29.19
N ALA A 19 12.36 1.17 -29.80
CA ALA A 19 11.53 2.31 -29.44
C ALA A 19 10.61 1.97 -28.24
N GLY A 20 11.17 2.10 -27.03
CA GLY A 20 10.45 1.97 -25.76
C GLY A 20 10.13 3.30 -25.07
N ALA A 21 9.65 3.23 -23.82
CA ALA A 21 9.21 4.39 -23.02
C ALA A 21 10.30 5.45 -22.74
N ARG A 22 11.58 5.07 -22.79
CA ARG A 22 12.74 5.96 -22.57
C ARG A 22 13.32 6.54 -23.87
N THR A 23 12.77 6.17 -25.02
CA THR A 23 13.25 6.64 -26.33
C THR A 23 12.92 8.11 -26.51
N ASP A 24 13.81 8.85 -27.16
CA ASP A 24 13.54 10.24 -27.53
C ASP A 24 12.32 10.29 -28.47
N PRO A 25 11.29 11.10 -28.17
CA PRO A 25 10.15 11.29 -29.08
C PRO A 25 10.56 11.69 -30.50
N ALA A 26 11.69 12.40 -30.69
CA ALA A 26 12.18 12.76 -32.02
C ALA A 26 12.61 11.54 -32.86
N GLU A 27 12.96 10.43 -32.22
CA GLU A 27 13.33 9.16 -32.85
C GLU A 27 12.12 8.23 -33.00
N ALA A 28 11.28 8.12 -31.97
CA ALA A 28 10.15 7.19 -31.95
C ALA A 28 8.91 7.68 -32.72
N GLU A 29 8.58 8.98 -32.69
CA GLU A 29 7.40 9.53 -33.40
C GLU A 29 7.39 9.21 -34.89
N PRO A 30 8.49 9.44 -35.65
CA PRO A 30 8.49 9.15 -37.09
C PRO A 30 8.26 7.68 -37.40
N LEU A 31 8.79 6.77 -36.57
CA LEU A 31 8.62 5.32 -36.72
C LEU A 31 7.17 4.92 -36.47
N ALA A 32 6.59 5.38 -35.36
CA ALA A 32 5.19 5.16 -35.02
C ALA A 32 4.27 5.67 -36.14
N LEU A 33 4.46 6.92 -36.59
CA LEU A 33 3.64 7.52 -37.64
C LEU A 33 3.78 6.82 -39.01
N ASP A 34 4.94 6.26 -39.35
CA ASP A 34 5.08 5.46 -40.57
C ASP A 34 4.25 4.17 -40.47
N CYS A 35 4.34 3.44 -39.35
CA CYS A 35 3.51 2.25 -39.11
C CYS A 35 2.01 2.58 -39.16
N VAL A 36 1.57 3.63 -38.44
CA VAL A 36 0.18 4.08 -38.43
C VAL A 36 -0.31 4.40 -39.83
N ARG A 37 0.45 5.19 -40.62
CA ARG A 37 0.03 5.57 -41.98
C ARG A 37 -0.08 4.36 -42.90
N ARG A 38 0.83 3.41 -42.79
CA ARG A 38 0.85 2.21 -43.64
C ARG A 38 -0.27 1.25 -43.28
N LEU A 39 -0.51 1.04 -41.99
CA LEU A 39 -1.64 0.23 -41.54
C LEU A 39 -2.98 0.88 -41.92
N ALA A 40 -3.13 2.19 -41.72
CA ALA A 40 -4.35 2.91 -42.08
C ALA A 40 -4.63 2.95 -43.59
N ALA A 41 -3.59 2.85 -44.43
CA ALA A 41 -3.75 2.84 -45.89
C ALA A 41 -4.29 1.50 -46.42
N ASP A 42 -4.00 0.40 -45.73
CA ASP A 42 -4.40 -0.96 -46.13
C ASP A 42 -4.61 -1.88 -44.91
N PRO A 43 -5.68 -1.64 -44.12
CA PRO A 43 -5.87 -2.27 -42.81
C PRO A 43 -6.09 -3.79 -42.85
N GLY A 44 -6.59 -4.33 -43.95
CA GLY A 44 -6.78 -5.78 -44.17
C GLY A 44 -5.83 -6.38 -45.21
N GLY A 45 -4.82 -5.62 -45.63
CA GLY A 45 -3.90 -6.03 -46.69
C GLY A 45 -2.94 -7.14 -46.28
N GLU A 46 -2.28 -7.73 -47.28
CA GLU A 46 -1.29 -8.81 -47.06
C GLU A 46 -0.16 -8.41 -46.10
N SER A 47 0.16 -7.12 -46.00
CA SER A 47 1.22 -6.60 -45.11
C SER A 47 0.69 -6.06 -43.76
N ALA A 48 -0.61 -6.17 -43.47
CA ALA A 48 -1.18 -5.63 -42.22
C ALA A 48 -0.50 -6.20 -40.97
N HIS A 49 -0.18 -7.51 -40.98
CA HIS A 49 0.53 -8.20 -39.89
C HIS A 49 1.87 -7.55 -39.54
N VAL A 50 2.62 -7.04 -40.51
CA VAL A 50 3.90 -6.36 -40.29
C VAL A 50 3.69 -5.05 -39.52
N TRP A 51 2.70 -4.27 -39.90
CA TRP A 51 2.47 -2.95 -39.29
C TRP A 51 1.78 -3.06 -37.92
N VAL A 52 0.90 -4.06 -37.74
CA VAL A 52 0.36 -4.42 -36.41
C VAL A 52 1.49 -4.79 -35.46
N ALA A 53 2.39 -5.68 -35.88
CA ALA A 53 3.52 -6.07 -35.06
C ALA A 53 4.53 -4.93 -34.82
N GLY A 54 4.69 -4.01 -35.77
CA GLY A 54 5.48 -2.80 -35.55
C GLY A 54 4.89 -1.86 -34.51
N LEU A 55 3.56 -1.67 -34.49
CA LEU A 55 2.88 -0.90 -33.44
C LEU A 55 2.93 -1.62 -32.09
N ALA A 56 2.77 -2.94 -32.08
CA ALA A 56 2.91 -3.77 -30.88
C ALA A 56 4.34 -3.69 -30.30
N ALA A 57 5.38 -3.71 -31.14
CA ALA A 57 6.77 -3.56 -30.69
C ALA A 57 7.05 -2.17 -30.09
N MET A 58 6.35 -1.12 -30.53
CA MET A 58 6.51 0.26 -30.05
C MET A 58 5.49 0.66 -28.98
N VAL A 59 4.66 -0.26 -28.52
CA VAL A 59 3.53 0.03 -27.63
C VAL A 59 3.94 0.69 -26.31
N ARG A 60 5.12 0.40 -25.74
CA ARG A 60 5.64 1.10 -24.54
C ARG A 60 5.83 2.59 -24.78
N TYR A 61 6.27 2.95 -25.97
CA TYR A 61 6.35 4.35 -26.38
C TYR A 61 4.94 4.93 -26.58
N LEU A 62 4.07 4.20 -27.28
CA LEU A 62 2.70 4.64 -27.60
C LEU A 62 1.76 4.72 -26.39
N ALA A 63 1.99 3.97 -25.31
CA ALA A 63 1.19 4.06 -24.09
C ALA A 63 1.64 5.23 -23.20
N TRP A 64 2.93 5.62 -23.25
CA TRP A 64 3.51 6.54 -22.27
C TRP A 64 3.84 7.94 -22.81
N ARG A 65 4.47 8.05 -23.98
CA ARG A 65 4.99 9.32 -24.51
C ARG A 65 4.53 9.73 -25.91
N PRO A 66 3.48 9.16 -26.51
CA PRO A 66 3.11 9.62 -27.83
C PRO A 66 2.63 11.07 -27.72
N ARG A 67 2.71 11.80 -28.83
CA ARG A 67 1.80 12.92 -29.00
C ARG A 67 0.36 12.39 -28.93
N PRO A 68 -0.57 13.10 -28.28
CA PRO A 68 -1.96 12.64 -28.17
C PRO A 68 -2.60 12.27 -29.52
N GLU A 69 -2.23 12.99 -30.60
CA GLU A 69 -2.68 12.70 -31.96
C GLU A 69 -2.13 11.37 -32.49
N THR A 70 -0.87 11.04 -32.17
CA THR A 70 -0.21 9.80 -32.59
C THR A 70 -0.84 8.60 -31.89
N ALA A 71 -1.09 8.68 -30.58
CA ALA A 71 -1.79 7.63 -29.83
C ALA A 71 -3.19 7.36 -30.43
N ARG A 72 -3.99 8.43 -30.61
CA ARG A 72 -5.34 8.31 -31.20
C ARG A 72 -5.30 7.70 -32.61
N ALA A 73 -4.34 8.12 -33.43
CA ALA A 73 -4.20 7.58 -34.78
C ALA A 73 -3.74 6.12 -34.79
N ALA A 74 -2.87 5.71 -33.86
CA ALA A 74 -2.44 4.33 -33.69
C ALA A 74 -3.60 3.42 -33.30
N VAL A 75 -4.37 3.80 -32.26
CA VAL A 75 -5.57 3.08 -31.82
C VAL A 75 -6.56 2.95 -32.98
N ALA A 76 -6.86 4.05 -33.68
CA ALA A 76 -7.78 4.02 -34.82
C ALA A 76 -7.31 3.09 -35.95
N ALA A 77 -6.02 3.07 -36.26
CA ALA A 77 -5.45 2.20 -37.29
C ALA A 77 -5.50 0.71 -36.88
N LEU A 78 -5.22 0.40 -35.62
CA LEU A 78 -5.28 -0.96 -35.07
C LEU A 78 -6.72 -1.49 -35.02
N VAL A 79 -7.69 -0.70 -34.55
CA VAL A 79 -9.11 -1.06 -34.54
C VAL A 79 -9.65 -1.27 -35.96
N ALA A 80 -9.24 -0.41 -36.92
CA ALA A 80 -9.60 -0.58 -38.32
C ALA A 80 -9.00 -1.87 -38.93
N ALA A 81 -7.76 -2.20 -38.56
CA ALA A 81 -7.09 -3.43 -38.98
C ALA A 81 -7.80 -4.67 -38.43
N ALA A 82 -8.10 -4.70 -37.12
CA ALA A 82 -8.85 -5.78 -36.50
C ALA A 82 -10.19 -6.01 -37.23
N SER A 83 -10.96 -4.94 -37.42
CA SER A 83 -12.27 -5.00 -38.11
C SER A 83 -12.17 -5.53 -39.55
N ALA A 84 -11.13 -5.13 -40.29
CA ALA A 84 -10.93 -5.56 -41.68
C ALA A 84 -10.50 -7.03 -41.78
N LEU A 85 -9.66 -7.48 -40.84
CA LEU A 85 -9.14 -8.84 -40.78
C LEU A 85 -10.21 -9.84 -40.30
N ASP A 86 -11.06 -9.45 -39.35
CA ASP A 86 -12.20 -10.26 -38.87
C ASP A 86 -13.22 -10.59 -39.95
N ALA A 87 -13.34 -9.75 -40.97
CA ALA A 87 -14.20 -10.02 -42.11
C ALA A 87 -13.75 -11.24 -42.93
N THR A 88 -12.55 -11.75 -42.66
CA THR A 88 -11.96 -12.91 -43.33
C THR A 88 -12.00 -14.13 -42.42
N ASP A 89 -12.82 -15.13 -42.77
CA ASP A 89 -12.83 -16.43 -42.08
C ASP A 89 -11.49 -17.15 -42.28
N CYS A 90 -10.86 -17.54 -41.17
CA CYS A 90 -9.57 -18.22 -41.17
C CYS A 90 -9.69 -19.73 -40.91
N GLY A 91 -10.85 -20.23 -40.47
CA GLY A 91 -11.11 -21.65 -40.22
C GLY A 91 -10.37 -22.28 -39.02
N HIS A 92 -9.67 -21.49 -38.20
CA HIS A 92 -9.06 -21.97 -36.95
C HIS A 92 -10.06 -21.89 -35.79
N GLU A 93 -10.01 -22.87 -34.89
CA GLU A 93 -10.87 -22.93 -33.70
C GLU A 93 -10.36 -22.03 -32.57
N ALA A 94 -9.04 -21.85 -32.49
CA ALA A 94 -8.35 -21.01 -31.51
C ALA A 94 -7.19 -20.27 -32.17
N HIS A 95 -6.72 -19.22 -31.51
CA HIS A 95 -5.62 -18.39 -32.01
C HIS A 95 -4.52 -18.26 -30.97
N PRO A 96 -3.23 -18.26 -31.37
CA PRO A 96 -2.11 -18.17 -30.43
C PRO A 96 -2.19 -16.99 -29.44
N TYR A 97 -2.69 -15.83 -29.86
CA TYR A 97 -2.81 -14.67 -28.96
C TYR A 97 -3.74 -14.91 -27.76
N GLU A 98 -4.67 -15.88 -27.85
CA GLU A 98 -5.64 -16.19 -26.79
C GLU A 98 -4.95 -16.86 -25.59
N GLU A 99 -3.98 -17.75 -25.85
CA GLU A 99 -3.15 -18.37 -24.80
C GLU A 99 -2.21 -17.33 -24.16
N GLU A 100 -1.66 -16.41 -24.96
CA GLU A 100 -0.80 -15.33 -24.45
C GLU A 100 -1.55 -14.37 -23.51
N LEU A 101 -2.87 -14.20 -23.67
CA LEU A 101 -3.68 -13.36 -22.79
C LEU A 101 -3.74 -13.92 -21.36
N GLU A 102 -3.78 -15.25 -21.19
CA GLU A 102 -3.81 -15.90 -19.87
C GLU A 102 -2.51 -15.64 -19.07
N HIS A 103 -1.42 -15.31 -19.76
CA HIS A 103 -0.10 -15.05 -19.16
C HIS A 103 0.24 -13.55 -19.10
N LEU A 104 -0.64 -12.68 -19.58
CA LEU A 104 -0.44 -11.24 -19.59
C LEU A 104 -0.94 -10.62 -18.28
N SER A 105 -0.29 -10.95 -17.15
CA SER A 105 -0.65 -10.46 -15.82
C SER A 105 -0.64 -8.94 -15.76
N GLU A 106 0.52 -8.32 -15.87
CA GLU A 106 0.55 -6.88 -16.08
C GLU A 106 0.48 -6.55 -17.57
N ASP A 107 0.10 -5.31 -17.89
CA ASP A 107 0.54 -4.63 -19.11
C ASP A 107 2.10 -4.50 -19.08
N SER A 108 2.84 -5.60 -18.91
CA SER A 108 4.28 -5.75 -18.81
C SER A 108 4.78 -6.31 -20.14
N TRP A 109 5.30 -5.38 -20.93
CA TRP A 109 5.50 -5.45 -22.37
C TRP A 109 6.67 -6.31 -22.85
N GLY A 110 7.21 -7.18 -22.00
CA GLY A 110 7.91 -8.35 -22.49
C GLY A 110 6.97 -9.23 -23.32
N SER A 111 5.72 -9.37 -22.87
CA SER A 111 4.81 -10.41 -23.36
C SER A 111 4.05 -10.04 -24.64
N VAL A 112 3.46 -8.84 -24.81
CA VAL A 112 2.76 -8.51 -26.08
C VAL A 112 3.72 -8.23 -27.24
N GLY A 113 4.89 -7.65 -26.95
CA GLY A 113 5.96 -7.51 -27.93
C GLY A 113 6.48 -8.87 -28.38
N ALA A 114 6.69 -9.80 -27.43
CA ALA A 114 7.04 -11.19 -27.72
C ALA A 114 5.91 -11.94 -28.46
N ALA A 115 4.65 -11.73 -28.09
CA ALA A 115 3.50 -12.30 -28.81
C ALA A 115 3.41 -11.79 -30.25
N ALA A 116 3.88 -10.57 -30.51
CA ALA A 116 3.98 -9.99 -31.84
C ALA A 116 5.27 -10.39 -32.61
N ASP A 117 6.31 -10.91 -31.95
CA ASP A 117 7.55 -11.38 -32.61
C ASP A 117 7.23 -12.43 -33.68
N TYR A 118 6.28 -13.33 -33.38
CA TYR A 118 5.84 -14.41 -34.27
C TYR A 118 5.19 -13.89 -35.57
N LEU A 119 4.67 -12.66 -35.58
CA LEU A 119 4.09 -12.05 -36.79
C LEU A 119 5.15 -11.65 -37.82
N ILE A 120 6.38 -11.32 -37.41
CA ILE A 120 7.38 -10.71 -38.30
C ILE A 120 8.42 -11.69 -38.86
N GLY A 121 8.43 -12.95 -38.44
CA GLY A 121 9.18 -14.01 -39.16
C GLY A 121 9.62 -15.18 -38.29
N GLU A 122 10.15 -16.23 -38.91
CA GLU A 122 10.67 -17.40 -38.20
C GLU A 122 11.92 -17.05 -37.37
N HIS A 123 11.85 -17.27 -36.05
CA HIS A 123 13.05 -17.32 -35.22
C HIS A 123 13.76 -18.66 -35.44
N PRO A 124 15.10 -18.71 -35.52
CA PRO A 124 15.84 -19.97 -35.70
C PRO A 124 15.55 -21.02 -34.62
N GLU A 125 15.13 -20.57 -33.44
CA GLU A 125 14.85 -21.38 -32.26
C GLU A 125 13.34 -21.68 -32.08
N HIS A 126 12.47 -20.92 -32.76
CA HIS A 126 11.00 -21.05 -32.69
C HIS A 126 10.41 -21.00 -34.11
N PRO A 127 10.24 -22.16 -34.78
CA PRO A 127 9.60 -22.20 -36.09
C PRO A 127 8.15 -21.77 -35.98
N ARG A 128 7.73 -20.89 -36.89
CA ARG A 128 6.36 -20.37 -37.00
C ARG A 128 5.33 -21.50 -37.00
N LEU A 129 4.40 -21.45 -36.05
CA LEU A 129 3.28 -22.38 -35.91
C LEU A 129 2.18 -22.08 -36.93
N GLU A 130 1.36 -23.11 -37.19
CA GLU A 130 0.13 -22.96 -37.98
C GLU A 130 -0.83 -22.02 -37.23
N GLY A 131 -1.40 -21.02 -37.94
CA GLY A 131 -2.32 -20.05 -37.34
C GLY A 131 -1.70 -18.69 -36.94
N GLU A 132 -0.38 -18.56 -36.82
CA GLU A 132 0.25 -17.29 -36.37
C GLU A 132 -0.01 -16.09 -37.29
N LEU A 133 -0.05 -16.30 -38.61
CA LEU A 133 -0.35 -15.25 -39.60
C LEU A 133 -1.80 -15.23 -40.06
N CYS A 134 -2.68 -16.03 -39.44
CA CYS A 134 -4.07 -16.02 -39.85
C CYS A 134 -4.73 -14.67 -39.51
N PRO A 135 -5.74 -14.22 -40.29
CA PRO A 135 -6.40 -12.93 -40.05
C PRO A 135 -6.91 -12.76 -38.62
N GLY A 136 -7.46 -13.83 -38.02
CA GLY A 136 -7.97 -13.80 -36.64
C GLY A 136 -6.89 -13.53 -35.59
N ASN A 137 -5.71 -14.15 -35.72
CA ASN A 137 -4.61 -13.92 -34.78
C ASN A 137 -4.06 -12.49 -34.89
N VAL A 138 -3.90 -11.98 -36.11
CA VAL A 138 -3.44 -10.59 -36.36
C VAL A 138 -4.47 -9.58 -35.84
N ALA A 139 -5.76 -9.85 -36.01
CA ALA A 139 -6.84 -9.02 -35.46
C ALA A 139 -6.81 -9.01 -33.93
N GLY A 140 -6.62 -10.16 -33.30
CA GLY A 140 -6.46 -10.30 -31.84
C GLY A 140 -5.33 -9.43 -31.30
N ILE A 141 -4.13 -9.57 -31.87
CA ILE A 141 -2.97 -8.75 -31.47
C ILE A 141 -3.23 -7.26 -31.70
N ALA A 142 -3.91 -6.89 -32.79
CA ALA A 142 -4.27 -5.50 -33.04
C ALA A 142 -5.22 -4.93 -31.98
N ARG A 143 -6.24 -5.69 -31.53
CA ARG A 143 -7.14 -5.29 -30.44
C ARG A 143 -6.40 -5.13 -29.12
N VAL A 144 -5.61 -6.13 -28.74
CA VAL A 144 -4.83 -6.12 -27.49
C VAL A 144 -3.86 -4.93 -27.46
N THR A 145 -3.18 -4.66 -28.58
CA THR A 145 -2.28 -3.50 -28.70
C THR A 145 -3.04 -2.18 -28.60
N ALA A 146 -4.22 -2.07 -29.23
CA ALA A 146 -5.04 -0.86 -29.17
C ALA A 146 -5.53 -0.60 -27.74
N ASP A 147 -6.05 -1.65 -27.09
CA ASP A 147 -6.56 -1.61 -25.73
C ASP A 147 -5.48 -1.22 -24.72
N VAL A 148 -4.23 -1.56 -24.96
CA VAL A 148 -3.16 -1.09 -24.08
C VAL A 148 -2.85 0.38 -24.26
N ILE A 149 -2.79 0.84 -25.51
CA ILE A 149 -2.48 2.25 -25.80
C ILE A 149 -3.59 3.13 -25.21
N ALA A 150 -4.83 2.66 -25.32
CA ALA A 150 -6.02 3.28 -24.74
C ALA A 150 -6.94 2.19 -24.18
N PRO A 151 -6.96 1.98 -22.85
CA PRO A 151 -7.83 0.98 -22.20
C PRO A 151 -9.29 1.14 -22.62
N PHE A 152 -9.95 0.00 -22.84
CA PHE A 152 -11.33 -0.14 -23.30
C PHE A 152 -11.59 0.39 -24.73
N SER A 153 -10.54 0.65 -25.52
CA SER A 153 -10.70 1.16 -26.89
C SER A 153 -11.04 0.09 -27.94
N ALA A 154 -10.90 -1.19 -27.60
CA ALA A 154 -11.17 -2.31 -28.51
C ALA A 154 -12.12 -3.33 -27.86
N SER A 155 -13.14 -3.76 -28.62
CA SER A 155 -14.07 -4.83 -28.24
C SER A 155 -13.66 -6.17 -28.84
N GLY A 156 -14.11 -7.28 -28.25
CA GLY A 156 -13.87 -8.63 -28.79
C GLY A 156 -12.49 -9.20 -28.44
N ILE A 157 -11.89 -8.70 -27.36
CA ILE A 157 -10.81 -9.38 -26.65
C ILE A 157 -11.48 -10.47 -25.78
N PRO A 158 -10.99 -11.72 -25.77
CA PRO A 158 -11.50 -12.76 -24.88
C PRO A 158 -11.38 -12.38 -23.39
N GLU A 159 -12.36 -12.81 -22.60
CA GLU A 159 -12.30 -12.77 -21.14
C GLU A 159 -11.24 -13.78 -20.68
N ALA A 160 -10.13 -13.26 -20.14
CA ALA A 160 -8.98 -14.06 -19.75
C ALA A 160 -8.25 -13.33 -18.62
N VAL A 161 -8.72 -13.51 -17.38
CA VAL A 161 -8.02 -12.99 -16.20
C VAL A 161 -6.81 -13.89 -15.91
N PRO A 162 -5.60 -13.31 -15.85
CA PRO A 162 -4.38 -14.05 -15.52
C PRO A 162 -4.48 -14.75 -14.15
N GLU A 163 -3.95 -15.96 -14.04
CA GLU A 163 -4.03 -16.76 -12.80
C GLU A 163 -3.43 -16.02 -11.59
N GLU A 164 -2.35 -15.28 -11.82
CA GLU A 164 -1.71 -14.41 -10.82
C GLU A 164 -2.69 -13.37 -10.27
N HIS A 165 -3.46 -12.69 -11.14
CA HIS A 165 -4.48 -11.73 -10.71
C HIS A 165 -5.60 -12.39 -9.93
N ALA A 166 -6.09 -13.55 -10.41
CA ALA A 166 -7.14 -14.29 -9.72
C ALA A 166 -6.69 -14.70 -8.30
N GLN A 167 -5.41 -15.03 -8.13
CA GLN A 167 -4.82 -15.33 -6.82
C GLN A 167 -4.71 -14.08 -5.95
N SER A 168 -4.14 -12.97 -6.45
CA SER A 168 -4.03 -11.71 -5.68
C SER A 168 -5.40 -11.14 -5.29
N VAL A 169 -6.42 -11.27 -6.15
CA VAL A 169 -7.81 -10.91 -5.80
C VAL A 169 -8.30 -11.77 -4.64
N ARG A 170 -8.05 -13.08 -4.65
CA ARG A 170 -8.45 -13.97 -3.55
C ARG A 170 -7.78 -13.57 -2.25
N ASP A 171 -6.47 -13.38 -2.28
CA ASP A 171 -5.67 -13.05 -1.09
C ASP A 171 -6.11 -11.70 -0.50
N LEU A 172 -6.29 -10.69 -1.37
CA LEU A 172 -6.76 -9.38 -0.92
C LEU A 172 -8.20 -9.42 -0.40
N LYS A 173 -9.10 -10.21 -1.00
CA LYS A 173 -10.46 -10.41 -0.47
C LYS A 173 -10.44 -11.00 0.93
N GLU A 174 -9.56 -11.97 1.20
CA GLU A 174 -9.42 -12.59 2.52
C GLU A 174 -8.85 -11.60 3.55
N ILE A 175 -7.86 -10.79 3.16
CA ILE A 175 -7.30 -9.70 3.98
C ILE A 175 -8.40 -8.68 4.31
N LEU A 176 -9.06 -8.11 3.31
CA LEU A 176 -10.08 -7.06 3.48
C LEU A 176 -11.29 -7.51 4.30
N ASN A 177 -11.58 -8.81 4.35
CA ASN A 177 -12.64 -9.40 5.18
C ASN A 177 -12.16 -9.84 6.57
N ASP A 178 -10.92 -9.54 6.97
CA ASP A 178 -10.32 -9.88 8.27
C ASP A 178 -10.21 -11.40 8.52
N TYR A 179 -10.06 -12.19 7.43
CA TYR A 179 -9.83 -13.64 7.45
C TYR A 179 -8.60 -14.05 6.63
N PRO A 180 -7.41 -13.43 6.81
CA PRO A 180 -6.26 -13.70 5.96
C PRO A 180 -5.70 -15.11 6.20
N VAL A 181 -5.40 -15.85 5.11
CA VAL A 181 -4.65 -17.13 5.17
C VAL A 181 -3.14 -16.95 5.00
N ILE A 182 -2.73 -15.77 4.53
CA ILE A 182 -1.35 -15.33 4.40
C ILE A 182 -1.07 -14.15 5.33
N GLU A 183 0.19 -13.74 5.45
CA GLU A 183 0.56 -12.58 6.24
C GLU A 183 0.21 -11.28 5.49
N PRO A 184 -0.63 -10.38 6.04
CA PRO A 184 -1.10 -9.21 5.31
C PRO A 184 -0.01 -8.18 4.99
N ALA A 185 0.94 -7.95 5.90
CA ALA A 185 1.96 -6.92 5.72
C ALA A 185 2.84 -7.16 4.47
N PRO A 186 3.48 -8.33 4.29
CA PRO A 186 4.25 -8.61 3.07
C PRO A 186 3.41 -8.59 1.80
N GLU A 187 2.14 -9.03 1.85
CA GLU A 187 1.27 -9.00 0.68
C GLU A 187 0.93 -7.56 0.28
N ILE A 188 0.51 -6.72 1.23
CA ILE A 188 0.21 -5.31 0.98
C ILE A 188 1.47 -4.59 0.48
N GLU A 189 2.60 -4.77 1.17
CA GLU A 189 3.89 -4.19 0.79
C GLU A 189 4.30 -4.62 -0.62
N SER A 190 4.19 -5.91 -0.95
CA SER A 190 4.53 -6.38 -2.29
C SER A 190 3.69 -5.66 -3.35
N ASN A 191 2.39 -5.50 -3.11
CA ASN A 191 1.47 -4.76 -3.98
C ASN A 191 1.84 -3.27 -4.16
N THR A 192 2.57 -2.66 -3.21
CA THR A 192 3.08 -1.28 -3.33
C THR A 192 4.28 -1.16 -4.28
N GLY A 193 5.13 -2.19 -4.34
CA GLY A 193 6.38 -2.20 -5.09
C GLY A 193 6.25 -2.41 -6.60
N TYR A 194 5.06 -2.82 -7.08
CA TYR A 194 4.84 -3.15 -8.50
C TYR A 194 4.72 -1.94 -9.44
N LEU A 195 4.75 -0.69 -8.96
CA LEU A 195 4.58 0.46 -9.85
C LEU A 195 5.83 0.76 -10.69
N SER A 196 5.84 0.29 -11.95
CA SER A 196 6.88 0.59 -12.95
C SER A 196 7.15 2.09 -13.13
N ASP A 197 8.35 2.48 -13.59
CA ASP A 197 8.68 3.91 -13.88
C ASP A 197 7.81 4.50 -14.98
N HIS A 198 7.31 3.64 -15.86
CA HIS A 198 6.57 3.98 -17.06
C HIS A 198 5.39 3.00 -17.22
N PRO A 199 4.41 3.02 -16.29
CA PRO A 199 3.29 2.10 -16.36
C PRO A 199 2.39 2.48 -17.53
N THR A 200 1.62 1.52 -18.02
CA THR A 200 0.47 1.83 -18.88
C THR A 200 -0.63 2.49 -18.06
N ARG A 201 -1.66 3.01 -18.73
CA ARG A 201 -2.83 3.57 -18.05
C ARG A 201 -3.59 2.52 -17.24
N GLY A 202 -3.74 1.31 -17.77
CA GLY A 202 -4.38 0.19 -17.07
C GLY A 202 -3.62 -0.23 -15.81
N ALA A 203 -2.29 -0.39 -15.92
CA ALA A 203 -1.45 -0.73 -14.77
C ALA A 203 -1.46 0.37 -13.69
N LEU A 204 -1.36 1.64 -14.09
CA LEU A 204 -1.44 2.77 -13.15
C LEU A 204 -2.81 2.85 -12.45
N ALA A 205 -3.90 2.65 -13.20
CA ALA A 205 -5.25 2.63 -12.65
C ALA A 205 -5.42 1.49 -11.64
N GLY A 206 -5.02 0.28 -12.02
CA GLY A 206 -5.13 -0.88 -11.15
C GLY A 206 -4.27 -0.77 -9.91
N TYR A 207 -3.09 -0.14 -10.01
CA TYR A 207 -2.27 0.18 -8.86
C TYR A 207 -3.01 1.09 -7.87
N VAL A 208 -3.50 2.24 -8.35
CA VAL A 208 -4.19 3.23 -7.50
C VAL A 208 -5.43 2.64 -6.83
N LEU A 209 -6.26 1.90 -7.59
CA LEU A 209 -7.46 1.25 -7.04
C LEU A 209 -7.10 0.24 -5.94
N THR A 210 -6.10 -0.61 -6.16
CA THR A 210 -5.66 -1.58 -5.15
C THR A 210 -5.05 -0.90 -3.91
N GLN A 211 -4.28 0.18 -4.09
CA GLN A 211 -3.75 0.94 -2.96
C GLN A 211 -4.86 1.62 -2.16
N HIS A 212 -5.83 2.23 -2.83
CA HIS A 212 -6.96 2.90 -2.18
C HIS A 212 -7.74 1.96 -1.26
N VAL A 213 -8.13 0.79 -1.78
CA VAL A 213 -8.94 -0.17 -1.00
C VAL A 213 -8.17 -0.86 0.13
N THR A 214 -6.82 -0.85 0.09
CA THR A 214 -6.00 -1.46 1.13
C THR A 214 -5.75 -0.52 2.31
N VAL A 215 -5.91 0.80 2.13
CA VAL A 215 -5.64 1.80 3.19
C VAL A 215 -6.43 1.54 4.47
N PRO A 216 -7.76 1.29 4.45
CA PRO A 216 -8.51 1.09 5.69
C PRO A 216 -7.98 -0.12 6.49
N TYR A 217 -7.59 -1.20 5.82
CA TYR A 217 -6.99 -2.35 6.48
C TYR A 217 -5.60 -2.00 7.03
N ALA A 218 -4.76 -1.36 6.23
CA ALA A 218 -3.41 -0.95 6.62
C ALA A 218 -3.43 -0.09 7.89
N VAL A 219 -4.25 0.97 7.90
CA VAL A 219 -4.38 1.92 9.01
C VAL A 219 -4.85 1.25 10.31
N HIS A 220 -5.67 0.20 10.24
CA HIS A 220 -6.26 -0.44 11.42
C HIS A 220 -5.59 -1.73 11.89
N ARG A 221 -4.82 -2.40 11.02
CA ARG A 221 -4.28 -3.75 11.29
C ARG A 221 -2.77 -3.84 11.14
N ILE A 222 -2.12 -2.88 10.47
CA ILE A 222 -0.68 -2.94 10.22
C ILE A 222 0.04 -1.98 11.16
N THR A 223 1.09 -2.47 11.82
CA THR A 223 1.92 -1.70 12.77
C THR A 223 3.35 -1.49 12.26
N LEU A 224 3.65 -1.92 11.03
CA LEU A 224 4.99 -1.87 10.43
C LEU A 224 5.13 -0.62 9.57
N ARG A 225 6.07 0.27 9.94
CA ARG A 225 6.35 1.50 9.19
C ARG A 225 6.78 1.29 7.75
N PRO A 226 7.56 0.25 7.38
CA PRO A 226 7.96 0.00 5.99
C PRO A 226 6.78 -0.10 5.04
N VAL A 227 5.71 -0.75 5.50
CA VAL A 227 4.48 -0.88 4.73
C VAL A 227 3.87 0.51 4.46
N PHE A 228 3.78 1.36 5.48
CA PHE A 228 3.28 2.73 5.32
C PHE A 228 4.19 3.57 4.42
N ASP A 229 5.50 3.52 4.62
CA ASP A 229 6.47 4.27 3.83
C ASP A 229 6.41 3.85 2.35
N ALA A 230 6.29 2.55 2.07
CA ALA A 230 6.17 2.02 0.72
C ALA A 230 4.83 2.40 0.05
N MET A 231 3.70 2.34 0.78
CA MET A 231 2.40 2.80 0.29
C MET A 231 2.40 4.31 0.00
N ILE A 232 2.97 5.12 0.90
CA ILE A 232 3.08 6.58 0.76
C ILE A 232 3.95 6.93 -0.46
N GLU A 233 5.16 6.38 -0.57
CA GLU A 233 6.05 6.62 -1.71
C GLU A 233 5.38 6.20 -3.03
N GLY A 234 4.72 5.05 -3.01
CA GLY A 234 3.99 4.50 -4.14
C GLY A 234 2.87 5.40 -4.66
N LEU A 235 2.03 5.91 -3.75
CA LEU A 235 0.94 6.84 -4.09
C LEU A 235 1.46 8.21 -4.52
N GLU A 236 2.51 8.74 -3.89
CA GLU A 236 3.17 9.98 -4.32
C GLU A 236 3.70 9.87 -5.75
N ARG A 237 4.32 8.73 -6.07
CA ARG A 237 4.77 8.40 -7.42
C ARG A 237 3.60 8.30 -8.39
N ALA A 238 2.52 7.61 -8.02
CA ALA A 238 1.31 7.52 -8.85
C ALA A 238 0.72 8.91 -9.15
N LEU A 239 0.62 9.79 -8.16
CA LEU A 239 0.16 11.18 -8.32
C LEU A 239 1.04 11.99 -9.28
N GLY A 240 2.35 11.76 -9.25
CA GLY A 240 3.30 12.35 -10.20
C GLY A 240 3.09 11.86 -11.64
N LEU A 241 2.70 10.59 -11.82
CA LEU A 241 2.43 9.99 -13.13
C LEU A 241 1.06 10.38 -13.70
N LEU A 242 0.05 10.59 -12.84
CA LEU A 242 -1.27 11.07 -13.24
C LEU A 242 -1.26 12.53 -13.73
N GLY A 243 -0.34 13.34 -13.21
CA GLY A 243 -0.22 14.76 -13.55
C GLY A 243 -1.37 15.62 -13.01
N ASP A 244 -1.33 16.93 -13.23
CA ASP A 244 -2.36 17.86 -12.73
C ASP A 244 -3.76 17.54 -13.29
N ALA A 245 -4.79 17.78 -12.48
CA ALA A 245 -6.19 17.60 -12.88
C ALA A 245 -6.48 18.35 -14.19
N GLY A 246 -6.88 17.60 -15.21
CA GLY A 246 -6.98 18.07 -16.59
C GLY A 246 -8.37 18.53 -17.00
N GLY A 247 -9.37 18.28 -16.16
CA GLY A 247 -10.77 18.39 -16.50
C GLY A 247 -11.25 17.10 -17.15
N CYS A 248 -11.98 16.32 -16.37
CA CYS A 248 -12.57 15.06 -16.78
C CYS A 248 -13.54 15.26 -17.95
N ALA A 249 -13.53 14.32 -18.91
CA ALA A 249 -14.48 14.31 -20.02
C ALA A 249 -15.82 13.66 -19.64
N HIS A 250 -15.84 12.89 -18.56
CA HIS A 250 -17.04 12.27 -18.01
C HIS A 250 -17.95 13.32 -17.35
N ALA A 251 -19.26 13.11 -17.44
CA ALA A 251 -20.24 13.97 -16.80
C ALA A 251 -20.32 13.73 -15.29
N ASP A 252 -20.87 14.70 -14.56
CA ASP A 252 -21.14 14.56 -13.12
C ASP A 252 -21.98 13.30 -12.85
N GLY A 253 -21.49 12.42 -11.98
CA GLY A 253 -22.15 11.16 -11.63
C GLY A 253 -21.92 10.00 -12.60
N GLU A 254 -21.01 10.14 -13.58
CA GLU A 254 -20.54 9.01 -14.38
C GLU A 254 -19.39 8.24 -13.71
N HIS A 255 -18.70 8.84 -12.72
CA HIS A 255 -17.71 8.10 -11.93
C HIS A 255 -18.42 7.25 -10.86
N PRO A 256 -17.91 6.04 -10.57
CA PRO A 256 -18.46 5.18 -9.53
C PRO A 256 -18.53 5.89 -8.19
N ASP A 257 -19.63 5.67 -7.46
CA ASP A 257 -19.72 5.99 -6.04
C ASP A 257 -19.16 4.81 -5.26
N GLU A 258 -18.05 5.04 -4.55
CA GLU A 258 -17.35 3.97 -3.84
C GLU A 258 -18.13 3.51 -2.60
N ASP A 259 -18.96 4.38 -2.02
CA ASP A 259 -19.83 4.03 -0.90
C ASP A 259 -20.90 2.98 -1.30
N ASP A 260 -21.20 2.87 -2.60
CA ASP A 260 -22.13 1.88 -3.15
C ASP A 260 -21.44 0.54 -3.49
N LEU A 261 -20.10 0.47 -3.40
CA LEU A 261 -19.30 -0.72 -3.71
C LEU A 261 -18.64 -1.28 -2.46
N TYR A 262 -18.53 -2.60 -2.40
CA TYR A 262 -17.70 -3.24 -1.38
C TYR A 262 -16.22 -3.15 -1.76
N TYR A 263 -15.33 -2.96 -0.77
CA TYR A 263 -13.88 -2.88 -1.00
C TYR A 263 -13.34 -4.10 -1.76
N GLU A 264 -13.87 -5.31 -1.52
CA GLU A 264 -13.50 -6.51 -2.29
C GLU A 264 -13.82 -6.43 -3.78
N SER A 265 -14.87 -5.68 -4.15
CA SER A 265 -15.29 -5.52 -5.54
C SER A 265 -14.34 -4.54 -6.24
N VAL A 266 -13.98 -3.45 -5.55
CA VAL A 266 -13.01 -2.47 -6.07
C VAL A 266 -11.61 -3.08 -6.17
N ALA A 267 -11.22 -3.96 -5.24
CA ALA A 267 -9.99 -4.76 -5.35
C ALA A 267 -9.97 -5.62 -6.63
N GLU A 268 -11.06 -6.33 -6.92
CA GLU A 268 -11.20 -7.16 -8.12
C GLU A 268 -11.14 -6.31 -9.40
N ILE A 269 -11.84 -5.18 -9.44
CA ILE A 269 -11.76 -4.20 -10.52
C ILE A 269 -10.32 -3.70 -10.71
N GLY A 270 -9.62 -3.40 -9.61
CA GLY A 270 -8.24 -2.96 -9.59
C GLY A 270 -7.27 -3.96 -10.21
N PHE A 271 -7.48 -5.27 -10.07
CA PHE A 271 -6.68 -6.27 -10.77
C PHE A 271 -7.13 -6.49 -12.21
N HIS A 272 -8.43 -6.45 -12.49
CA HIS A 272 -8.96 -6.66 -13.83
C HIS A 272 -8.52 -5.55 -14.79
N VAL A 273 -8.48 -4.30 -14.35
CA VAL A 273 -8.10 -3.16 -15.20
C VAL A 273 -6.64 -3.19 -15.65
N ARG A 274 -5.77 -3.97 -14.98
CA ARG A 274 -4.33 -4.06 -15.27
C ARG A 274 -4.00 -4.84 -16.54
N SER A 275 -4.91 -5.67 -17.04
CA SER A 275 -4.70 -6.54 -18.19
C SER A 275 -5.80 -6.40 -19.24
N PRO A 276 -5.52 -6.61 -20.54
CA PRO A 276 -6.55 -6.59 -21.58
C PRO A 276 -7.65 -7.64 -21.39
N GLY A 277 -7.29 -8.86 -20.99
CA GLY A 277 -8.25 -9.94 -20.73
C GLY A 277 -9.13 -9.68 -19.51
N GLY A 278 -8.56 -9.11 -18.44
CA GLY A 278 -9.32 -8.65 -17.28
C GLY A 278 -10.23 -7.46 -17.59
N ARG A 279 -9.79 -6.52 -18.43
CA ARG A 279 -10.64 -5.42 -18.93
C ARG A 279 -11.81 -5.93 -19.76
N ALA A 280 -11.60 -6.97 -20.55
CA ALA A 280 -12.69 -7.62 -21.30
C ALA A 280 -13.72 -8.26 -20.36
N GLU A 281 -13.27 -8.94 -19.30
CA GLU A 281 -14.14 -9.50 -18.26
C GLU A 281 -14.91 -8.41 -17.52
N LEU A 282 -14.23 -7.35 -17.10
CA LEU A 282 -14.83 -6.20 -16.43
C LEU A 282 -15.90 -5.51 -17.30
N ALA A 283 -15.63 -5.32 -18.60
CA ALA A 283 -16.60 -4.75 -19.53
C ALA A 283 -17.86 -5.61 -19.70
N GLY A 284 -17.79 -6.93 -19.41
CA GLY A 284 -18.94 -7.81 -19.37
C GLY A 284 -19.80 -7.67 -18.11
N TRP A 285 -19.26 -7.10 -17.03
CA TRP A 285 -19.93 -6.94 -15.73
C TRP A 285 -20.60 -5.58 -15.54
N LEU A 286 -20.04 -4.54 -16.16
CA LEU A 286 -20.45 -3.16 -15.92
C LEU A 286 -21.59 -2.73 -16.85
N ASP A 287 -22.63 -2.12 -16.27
CA ASP A 287 -23.65 -1.38 -17.00
C ASP A 287 -23.18 0.05 -17.41
N GLU A 288 -22.09 0.51 -16.80
CA GLU A 288 -21.48 1.84 -17.00
C GLU A 288 -20.29 1.80 -17.97
N PRO A 289 -19.87 2.95 -18.53
CA PRO A 289 -18.68 3.02 -19.37
C PRO A 289 -17.43 2.59 -18.59
N ALA A 290 -16.85 1.45 -18.94
CA ALA A 290 -15.71 0.89 -18.20
C ALA A 290 -14.45 1.80 -18.20
N ASP A 291 -14.37 2.77 -19.11
CA ASP A 291 -13.26 3.74 -19.19
C ASP A 291 -13.20 4.73 -18.02
N VAL A 292 -14.24 4.81 -17.19
CA VAL A 292 -14.25 5.59 -15.94
C VAL A 292 -13.17 5.11 -14.97
N TRP A 293 -12.91 3.79 -14.94
CA TRP A 293 -11.93 3.16 -14.05
C TRP A 293 -10.47 3.48 -14.40
N VAL A 294 -10.22 4.06 -15.58
CA VAL A 294 -8.89 4.53 -16.01
C VAL A 294 -8.83 6.06 -16.14
N CYS A 295 -9.85 6.76 -15.66
CA CYS A 295 -9.91 8.22 -15.71
C CYS A 295 -8.84 8.83 -14.78
N PRO A 296 -7.89 9.64 -15.30
CA PRO A 296 -6.83 10.21 -14.48
C PRO A 296 -7.32 11.12 -13.36
N ASP A 297 -8.39 11.89 -13.59
CA ASP A 297 -8.94 12.82 -12.60
C ASP A 297 -9.63 12.06 -11.45
N TYR A 298 -10.33 10.96 -11.75
CA TYR A 298 -10.94 10.09 -10.74
C TYR A 298 -9.87 9.39 -9.90
N LEU A 299 -8.91 8.73 -10.55
CA LEU A 299 -7.79 8.05 -9.89
C LEU A 299 -6.96 9.00 -9.03
N ARG A 300 -6.80 10.26 -9.47
CA ARG A 300 -6.12 11.27 -8.68
C ARG A 300 -6.84 11.55 -7.35
N GLY A 301 -8.16 11.65 -7.38
CA GLY A 301 -8.98 11.84 -6.18
C GLY A 301 -8.73 10.71 -5.16
N LEU A 302 -8.79 9.46 -5.62
CA LEU A 302 -8.55 8.29 -4.77
C LEU A 302 -7.14 8.28 -4.19
N ALA A 303 -6.14 8.55 -5.02
CA ALA A 303 -4.75 8.59 -4.58
C ALA A 303 -4.49 9.73 -3.56
N GLU A 304 -5.14 10.88 -3.71
CA GLU A 304 -5.03 11.99 -2.75
C GLU A 304 -5.70 11.67 -1.42
N GLU A 305 -6.86 11.01 -1.44
CA GLU A 305 -7.58 10.53 -0.24
C GLU A 305 -6.78 9.48 0.52
N ALA A 306 -6.41 8.39 -0.16
CA ALA A 306 -5.59 7.31 0.38
C ALA A 306 -4.29 7.83 1.02
N LEU A 307 -3.61 8.75 0.33
CA LEU A 307 -2.37 9.35 0.83
C LEU A 307 -2.61 10.24 2.06
N GLY A 308 -3.75 10.94 2.13
CA GLY A 308 -4.14 11.74 3.29
C GLY A 308 -4.36 10.89 4.54
N GLU A 309 -5.05 9.78 4.38
CA GLU A 309 -5.29 8.81 5.46
C GLU A 309 -4.00 8.15 5.94
N LEU A 310 -3.19 7.62 5.01
CA LEU A 310 -1.91 6.98 5.34
C LEU A 310 -0.95 7.91 6.07
N ARG A 311 -0.82 9.18 5.64
CA ARG A 311 0.04 10.15 6.33
C ARG A 311 -0.45 10.48 7.73
N SER A 312 -1.77 10.58 7.91
CA SER A 312 -2.36 10.84 9.21
C SER A 312 -2.11 9.68 10.17
N ALA A 313 -2.32 8.44 9.71
CA ALA A 313 -2.05 7.23 10.46
C ALA A 313 -0.55 7.02 10.72
N HIS A 314 0.32 7.30 9.75
CA HIS A 314 1.77 7.22 9.92
C HIS A 314 2.24 8.18 11.02
N GLU A 315 1.78 9.44 11.02
CA GLU A 315 2.10 10.39 12.10
C GLU A 315 1.52 9.94 13.45
N GLU A 316 0.34 9.32 13.44
CA GLU A 316 -0.27 8.77 14.65
C GLU A 316 0.56 7.62 15.26
N LEU A 317 1.04 6.70 14.41
CA LEU A 317 1.72 5.47 14.83
C LEU A 317 3.20 5.68 15.11
N PHE A 318 3.89 6.43 14.26
CA PHE A 318 5.36 6.54 14.24
C PHE A 318 5.86 7.96 14.54
N GLY A 319 4.97 8.95 14.48
CA GLY A 319 5.31 10.37 14.67
C GLY A 319 5.68 10.74 16.10
N VAL A 320 6.28 11.92 16.25
CA VAL A 320 6.65 12.47 17.56
C VAL A 320 5.46 13.20 18.15
N ARG A 321 4.91 12.68 19.26
CA ARG A 321 3.79 13.33 19.95
C ARG A 321 4.25 14.58 20.71
N ASP A 322 3.58 15.70 20.50
CA ASP A 322 3.77 16.91 21.29
C ASP A 322 3.02 16.80 22.62
N THR A 323 3.78 16.74 23.72
CA THR A 323 3.24 16.72 25.09
C THR A 323 3.47 18.03 25.84
N SER A 324 4.01 19.07 25.19
CA SER A 324 4.42 20.32 25.85
C SER A 324 3.27 21.08 26.50
N GLY A 325 2.05 20.94 25.98
CA GLY A 325 0.84 21.55 26.54
C GLY A 325 0.33 20.88 27.82
N LEU A 326 0.77 19.65 28.13
CA LEU A 326 0.21 18.87 29.24
C LEU A 326 0.67 19.35 30.62
N ASP A 327 1.73 20.15 30.71
CA ASP A 327 2.08 20.83 31.96
C ASP A 327 0.95 21.72 32.48
N ALA A 328 0.21 22.38 31.58
CA ALA A 328 -0.94 23.20 31.97
C ALA A 328 -2.10 22.38 32.56
N ALA A 329 -2.16 21.08 32.27
CA ALA A 329 -3.19 20.16 32.75
C ALA A 329 -2.74 19.39 34.01
N PHE A 330 -1.45 19.03 34.09
CA PHE A 330 -0.93 18.10 35.10
C PHE A 330 0.03 18.73 36.11
N VAL A 331 0.35 20.02 35.98
CA VAL A 331 1.23 20.74 36.91
C VAL A 331 0.47 21.92 37.50
N ARG A 332 0.48 21.99 38.83
CA ARG A 332 -0.14 23.08 39.59
C ARG A 332 0.73 24.34 39.53
N PRO A 333 0.16 25.52 39.86
CA PRO A 333 0.93 26.78 39.87
C PRO A 333 2.15 26.80 40.82
N ASP A 334 2.20 25.89 41.80
CA ASP A 334 3.33 25.73 42.72
C ASP A 334 4.42 24.79 42.18
N GLY A 335 4.24 24.23 40.98
CA GLY A 335 5.18 23.33 40.31
C GLY A 335 5.01 21.86 40.65
N HIS A 336 4.11 21.51 41.58
CA HIS A 336 3.80 20.12 41.93
C HIS A 336 2.81 19.48 40.96
N LEU A 337 2.80 18.15 40.88
CA LEU A 337 1.84 17.42 40.05
C LEU A 337 0.42 17.64 40.57
N ASP A 338 -0.52 17.84 39.64
CA ASP A 338 -1.93 17.58 39.92
C ASP A 338 -2.21 16.09 39.75
N ILE A 339 -1.70 15.29 40.71
CA ILE A 339 -1.72 13.83 40.61
C ILE A 339 -3.12 13.27 40.39
N GLY A 340 -4.13 13.87 41.03
CA GLY A 340 -5.51 13.43 40.92
C GLY A 340 -6.10 13.60 39.52
N ALA A 341 -5.72 14.67 38.79
CA ALA A 341 -6.11 14.89 37.39
C ALA A 341 -5.36 13.94 36.45
N LEU A 342 -4.05 13.77 36.69
CA LEU A 342 -3.20 12.89 35.90
C LEU A 342 -3.65 11.43 35.98
N THR A 343 -3.83 10.86 37.18
CA THR A 343 -4.30 9.48 37.36
C THR A 343 -5.74 9.29 36.90
N GLN A 344 -6.58 10.33 36.91
CA GLN A 344 -7.95 10.24 36.40
C GLN A 344 -7.96 10.06 34.88
N THR A 345 -7.01 10.68 34.16
CA THR A 345 -6.86 10.52 32.71
C THR A 345 -6.68 9.05 32.32
N PHE A 346 -5.88 8.30 33.07
CA PHE A 346 -5.68 6.86 32.84
C PHE A 346 -6.93 6.02 33.09
N VAL A 347 -7.77 6.43 34.04
CA VAL A 347 -9.02 5.73 34.35
C VAL A 347 -10.09 6.02 33.30
N ASP A 348 -10.12 7.25 32.77
CA ASP A 348 -11.12 7.69 31.78
C ASP A 348 -10.76 7.21 30.37
N ALA A 349 -9.47 7.15 30.02
CA ALA A 349 -8.99 6.74 28.69
C ALA A 349 -9.13 5.23 28.40
N ASP A 350 -9.63 4.44 29.34
CA ASP A 350 -9.89 2.99 29.17
C ASP A 350 -11.37 2.67 28.94
N ASP A 351 -12.19 3.70 28.67
CA ASP A 351 -13.56 3.43 28.25
C ASP A 351 -13.55 2.77 26.87
N LEU A 352 -14.47 1.84 26.62
CA LEU A 352 -14.51 1.08 25.35
C LEU A 352 -14.72 1.98 24.11
N ASP A 353 -15.18 3.21 24.35
CA ASP A 353 -15.42 4.23 23.33
C ASP A 353 -14.24 5.22 23.17
N ASP A 354 -13.15 5.09 23.95
CA ASP A 354 -11.93 5.90 23.85
C ASP A 354 -10.78 5.06 23.27
N SER A 355 -10.13 5.61 22.24
CA SER A 355 -8.88 5.10 21.63
C SER A 355 -7.71 4.92 22.61
N GLY A 356 -7.79 5.44 23.84
CA GLY A 356 -6.71 5.42 24.82
C GLY A 356 -5.66 6.51 24.62
N VAL A 357 -5.77 7.33 23.58
CA VAL A 357 -4.78 8.35 23.19
C VAL A 357 -4.46 9.33 24.33
N ALA A 358 -5.45 9.73 25.13
CA ALA A 358 -5.21 10.60 26.28
C ALA A 358 -4.33 9.92 27.35
N GLY A 359 -4.55 8.62 27.60
CA GLY A 359 -3.74 7.81 28.51
C GLY A 359 -2.34 7.54 27.98
N GLN A 360 -2.21 7.24 26.68
CA GLN A 360 -0.92 7.10 26.00
C GLN A 360 -0.08 8.39 26.12
N ASN A 361 -0.68 9.55 25.83
CA ASN A 361 -0.03 10.86 25.93
C ASN A 361 0.36 11.20 27.38
N ALA A 362 -0.48 10.86 28.36
CA ALA A 362 -0.17 11.04 29.77
C ALA A 362 1.01 10.16 30.22
N GLY A 363 1.08 8.92 29.73
CA GLY A 363 2.22 8.01 29.93
C GLY A 363 3.52 8.54 29.35
N LEU A 364 3.48 9.00 28.09
CA LEU A 364 4.62 9.62 27.42
C LEU A 364 5.10 10.88 28.15
N TRP A 365 4.18 11.75 28.53
CA TRP A 365 4.50 12.94 29.31
C TRP A 365 5.14 12.58 30.64
N ALA A 366 4.60 11.56 31.34
CA ALA A 366 5.18 11.10 32.59
C ALA A 366 6.61 10.58 32.41
N ALA A 367 6.87 9.84 31.31
CA ALA A 367 8.20 9.35 30.98
C ALA A 367 9.20 10.48 30.72
N ARG A 368 8.82 11.49 29.94
CA ARG A 368 9.64 12.68 29.66
C ARG A 368 9.90 13.49 30.93
N ARG A 369 8.86 13.76 31.72
CA ARG A 369 8.99 14.52 32.97
C ARG A 369 9.83 13.80 34.02
N HIS A 370 9.77 12.47 34.08
CA HIS A 370 10.61 11.68 34.99
C HIS A 370 12.11 11.98 34.80
N ALA A 371 12.55 12.22 33.56
CA ALA A 371 13.94 12.56 33.25
C ALA A 371 14.36 13.93 33.81
N GLU A 372 13.43 14.86 33.96
CA GLU A 372 13.68 16.24 34.42
C GLU A 372 13.42 16.43 35.92
N ALA A 373 12.55 15.60 36.51
CA ALA A 373 12.13 15.71 37.90
C ALA A 373 13.32 15.51 38.87
N THR A 374 13.45 16.43 39.84
CA THR A 374 14.50 16.34 40.87
C THR A 374 14.02 15.73 42.17
N ASP A 375 12.71 15.74 42.43
CA ASP A 375 12.12 15.11 43.62
C ASP A 375 12.06 13.58 43.43
N PRO A 376 12.74 12.78 44.28
CA PRO A 376 12.69 11.32 44.18
C PRO A 376 11.28 10.74 44.26
N HIS A 377 10.39 11.42 44.98
CA HIS A 377 9.03 10.96 45.17
C HIS A 377 8.15 11.21 43.94
N GLU A 378 8.27 12.41 43.35
CA GLU A 378 7.69 12.70 42.04
C GLU A 378 8.18 11.72 40.97
N ARG A 379 9.49 11.46 40.92
CA ARG A 379 10.08 10.48 39.99
C ARG A 379 9.47 9.09 40.15
N LEU A 380 9.31 8.62 41.40
CA LEU A 380 8.72 7.31 41.66
C LEU A 380 7.30 7.21 41.09
N VAL A 381 6.48 8.24 41.30
CA VAL A 381 5.09 8.25 40.82
C VAL A 381 5.02 8.34 39.29
N LEU A 382 5.85 9.16 38.67
CA LEU A 382 5.96 9.27 37.21
C LEU A 382 6.39 7.94 36.57
N LEU A 383 7.29 7.19 37.21
CA LEU A 383 7.68 5.86 36.76
C LEU A 383 6.49 4.87 36.81
N HIS A 384 5.71 4.88 37.90
CA HIS A 384 4.51 4.05 38.01
C HIS A 384 3.45 4.40 36.98
N LEU A 385 3.32 5.68 36.59
CA LEU A 385 2.43 6.12 35.51
C LEU A 385 2.90 5.66 34.13
N ALA A 386 4.21 5.68 33.86
CA ALA A 386 4.77 5.14 32.62
C ALA A 386 4.56 3.61 32.53
N LEU A 387 4.77 2.88 33.64
CA LEU A 387 4.43 1.46 33.76
C LEU A 387 2.94 1.19 33.56
N TRP A 388 2.07 2.09 34.04
CA TRP A 388 0.63 1.98 33.81
C TRP A 388 0.30 2.10 32.34
N ALA A 389 0.84 3.10 31.64
CA ALA A 389 0.58 3.24 30.22
C ALA A 389 1.00 1.99 29.45
N ALA A 390 2.20 1.48 29.70
CA ALA A 390 2.77 0.34 28.99
C ALA A 390 2.07 -1.00 29.22
N SER A 391 1.23 -1.14 30.25
CA SER A 391 0.50 -2.39 30.53
C SER A 391 -0.97 -2.35 30.18
N VAL A 392 -1.49 -1.17 29.88
CA VAL A 392 -2.92 -0.96 29.72
C VAL A 392 -3.26 -0.54 28.31
N PHE A 393 -2.44 0.32 27.72
CA PHE A 393 -2.67 0.82 26.38
C PHE A 393 -1.75 0.08 25.42
N ASP A 394 -2.30 -0.24 24.24
CA ASP A 394 -1.46 -0.54 23.08
C ASP A 394 -0.76 0.77 22.69
N LEU A 395 0.55 0.84 22.92
CA LEU A 395 1.33 2.05 22.68
C LEU A 395 1.77 2.04 21.20
N PRO A 396 1.44 3.07 20.42
CA PRO A 396 2.02 3.20 19.08
C PRO A 396 3.54 3.34 19.17
N TYR A 397 4.29 2.85 18.17
CA TYR A 397 5.76 2.81 18.19
C TYR A 397 6.41 4.14 18.63
N GLY A 398 5.95 5.27 18.08
CA GLY A 398 6.47 6.59 18.42
C GLY A 398 6.36 6.95 19.90
N VAL A 399 5.30 6.46 20.57
CA VAL A 399 5.07 6.61 22.02
C VAL A 399 5.83 5.53 22.80
N GLY A 400 5.67 4.27 22.40
CA GLY A 400 6.22 3.09 23.05
C GLY A 400 7.74 3.14 23.12
N ARG A 401 8.43 3.62 22.08
CA ARG A 401 9.90 3.75 22.06
C ARG A 401 10.44 4.59 23.21
N GLU A 402 9.82 5.75 23.50
CA GLU A 402 10.25 6.64 24.58
C GLU A 402 9.88 6.09 25.97
N VAL A 403 8.68 5.52 26.12
CA VAL A 403 8.26 4.88 27.37
C VAL A 403 9.17 3.69 27.68
N ARG A 404 9.42 2.83 26.69
CA ARG A 404 10.34 1.69 26.79
C ARG A 404 11.76 2.12 27.16
N ALA A 405 12.27 3.22 26.61
CA ALA A 405 13.59 3.73 26.95
C ALA A 405 13.71 4.09 28.44
N LEU A 406 12.65 4.65 29.03
CA LEU A 406 12.59 4.85 30.48
C LEU A 406 12.59 3.50 31.22
N LEU A 407 11.73 2.56 30.82
CA LEU A 407 11.58 1.28 31.53
C LEU A 407 12.85 0.43 31.47
N ARG A 408 13.59 0.42 30.35
CA ARG A 408 14.90 -0.23 30.21
C ARG A 408 15.97 0.33 31.14
N GLY A 409 15.75 1.51 31.73
CA GLY A 409 16.60 2.08 32.77
C GLY A 409 16.44 1.42 34.14
N ILE A 410 15.44 0.56 34.33
CA ILE A 410 15.23 -0.20 35.57
C ILE A 410 16.19 -1.38 35.59
N ASP A 411 16.94 -1.52 36.69
CA ASP A 411 17.87 -2.62 36.89
C ASP A 411 17.11 -3.94 37.09
N PRO A 412 17.36 -4.99 36.27
CA PRO A 412 16.72 -6.30 36.42
C PRO A 412 17.39 -7.20 37.47
N GLU A 413 18.63 -6.93 37.89
CA GLU A 413 19.38 -7.73 38.90
C GLU A 413 18.59 -8.02 40.19
N PRO A 414 17.76 -7.11 40.73
CA PRO A 414 16.96 -7.35 41.93
C PRO A 414 15.96 -8.50 41.83
N LEU A 415 15.67 -9.03 40.63
CA LEU A 415 14.81 -10.23 40.46
C LEU A 415 15.55 -11.54 40.79
N ASP A 416 16.88 -11.54 40.78
CA ASP A 416 17.71 -12.71 41.09
C ASP A 416 17.96 -12.91 42.60
N HIS A 417 17.31 -12.08 43.44
CA HIS A 417 17.54 -12.01 44.87
C HIS A 417 16.23 -12.04 45.65
N ASP A 418 16.28 -12.59 46.87
CA ASP A 418 15.13 -12.55 47.78
C ASP A 418 14.79 -11.09 48.14
N CYS A 419 13.56 -10.69 47.81
CA CYS A 419 13.07 -9.36 48.15
C CYS A 419 12.93 -9.20 49.69
N PRO A 420 13.39 -8.08 50.29
CA PRO A 420 13.20 -7.78 51.71
C PRO A 420 11.74 -7.79 52.17
N HIS A 421 10.81 -7.58 51.24
CA HIS A 421 9.38 -7.53 51.49
C HIS A 421 8.66 -8.88 51.27
N GLY A 422 9.34 -9.92 50.78
CA GLY A 422 8.72 -11.21 50.41
C GLY A 422 7.55 -11.01 49.44
N ASP A 423 6.41 -11.64 49.71
CA ASP A 423 5.16 -11.51 48.92
C ASP A 423 4.37 -10.22 49.25
N GLY A 424 4.99 -9.24 49.93
CA GLY A 424 4.33 -8.02 50.42
C GLY A 424 4.12 -6.93 49.36
N HIS A 425 4.41 -7.20 48.09
CA HIS A 425 4.27 -6.27 46.99
C HIS A 425 2.81 -6.12 46.52
N PRO A 426 2.45 -4.97 45.91
CA PRO A 426 1.22 -4.84 45.16
C PRO A 426 1.20 -5.82 43.97
N ASP A 427 0.03 -6.41 43.73
CA ASP A 427 -0.23 -7.32 42.60
C ASP A 427 -0.29 -6.52 41.28
N ALA A 428 0.29 -7.05 40.19
CA ALA A 428 0.23 -6.45 38.85
C ALA A 428 -1.23 -6.27 38.37
N ASP A 429 -2.14 -7.16 38.80
CA ASP A 429 -3.59 -7.08 38.55
C ASP A 429 -4.22 -5.73 38.98
N LEU A 430 -3.58 -4.98 39.90
CA LEU A 430 -4.05 -3.66 40.32
C LEU A 430 -4.13 -2.68 39.15
N ARG A 431 -3.24 -2.83 38.17
CA ARG A 431 -3.08 -1.95 37.02
C ARG A 431 -3.85 -2.44 35.80
N GLU A 432 -3.82 -3.74 35.56
CA GLU A 432 -4.34 -4.36 34.34
C GLU A 432 -5.87 -4.52 34.36
N SER A 433 -6.45 -4.85 35.52
CA SER A 433 -7.90 -5.07 35.64
C SER A 433 -8.68 -3.77 35.75
N GLY A 434 -9.61 -3.51 34.81
CA GLY A 434 -10.45 -2.30 34.79
C GLY A 434 -11.20 -2.02 36.10
N HIS A 435 -11.56 -3.05 36.87
CA HIS A 435 -12.21 -2.88 38.17
C HIS A 435 -11.25 -2.46 39.29
N ARG A 436 -9.95 -2.72 39.15
CA ARG A 436 -8.90 -2.41 40.15
C ARG A 436 -8.13 -1.13 39.84
N ARG A 437 -8.24 -0.56 38.63
CA ARG A 437 -7.59 0.71 38.25
C ARG A 437 -7.95 1.89 39.14
N LYS A 438 -9.20 1.97 39.60
CA LYS A 438 -9.62 3.00 40.59
C LYS A 438 -8.93 2.83 41.93
N VAL A 439 -8.59 1.59 42.30
CA VAL A 439 -7.80 1.28 43.49
C VAL A 439 -6.36 1.73 43.27
N PHE A 440 -5.75 1.39 42.13
CA PHE A 440 -4.40 1.83 41.78
C PHE A 440 -4.27 3.36 41.74
N LYS A 441 -5.24 4.05 41.12
CA LYS A 441 -5.37 5.52 41.19
C LYS A 441 -5.31 6.03 42.63
N ALA A 442 -6.15 5.49 43.52
CA ALA A 442 -6.19 5.93 44.91
C ALA A 442 -4.87 5.69 45.65
N HIS A 443 -4.15 4.62 45.32
CA HIS A 443 -2.80 4.36 45.84
C HIS A 443 -1.78 5.39 45.36
N LEU A 444 -1.74 5.69 44.06
CA LEU A 444 -0.78 6.68 43.51
C LEU A 444 -1.08 8.10 43.99
N ASP A 445 -2.35 8.49 44.06
CA ASP A 445 -2.77 9.79 44.59
C ASP A 445 -2.34 9.96 46.05
N HIS A 446 -2.58 8.93 46.88
CA HIS A 446 -2.14 8.92 48.27
C HIS A 446 -0.62 8.87 48.41
N LEU A 447 0.05 8.09 47.56
CA LEU A 447 1.50 8.01 47.53
C LEU A 447 2.07 9.41 47.34
N TYR A 448 1.70 10.12 46.27
CA TYR A 448 2.22 11.46 45.94
C TYR A 448 1.82 12.55 46.94
N ALA A 449 0.53 12.62 47.30
CA ALA A 449 -0.04 13.71 48.08
C ALA A 449 -0.88 13.19 49.28
N PRO A 450 -0.25 12.56 50.28
CA PRO A 450 -0.96 11.91 51.41
C PRO A 450 -1.74 12.89 52.31
N ALA A 451 -1.44 14.18 52.24
CA ALA A 451 -2.18 15.23 52.94
C ALA A 451 -3.50 15.60 52.25
N GLU A 452 -3.60 15.35 50.95
CA GLU A 452 -4.77 15.66 50.12
C GLU A 452 -5.66 14.44 49.90
N PHE A 453 -5.04 13.26 49.73
CA PHE A 453 -5.73 12.01 49.47
C PHE A 453 -5.56 11.05 50.66
N GLY A 454 -6.69 10.60 51.21
CA GLY A 454 -6.70 9.65 52.33
C GLY A 454 -6.11 8.30 51.94
N ALA A 455 -5.51 7.60 52.91
CA ALA A 455 -4.94 6.27 52.68
C ALA A 455 -6.02 5.28 52.20
N PRO A 456 -5.83 4.63 51.04
CA PRO A 456 -6.74 3.59 50.58
C PRO A 456 -6.66 2.35 51.47
N GLU A 457 -7.68 1.50 51.39
CA GLU A 457 -7.65 0.20 52.06
C GLU A 457 -6.48 -0.64 51.53
N GLY A 458 -5.68 -1.20 52.43
CA GLY A 458 -4.48 -1.96 52.03
C GLY A 458 -3.31 -1.09 51.54
N ALA A 459 -3.26 0.20 51.88
CA ALA A 459 -2.16 1.09 51.50
C ALA A 459 -0.77 0.49 51.81
N TYR A 460 0.06 0.38 50.76
CA TYR A 460 1.45 -0.03 50.87
C TYR A 460 2.34 1.16 51.27
N PRO A 461 3.37 0.95 52.08
CA PRO A 461 4.31 2.00 52.45
C PRO A 461 5.21 2.38 51.26
N VAL A 462 5.81 3.57 51.31
CA VAL A 462 6.63 4.12 50.21
C VAL A 462 7.79 3.21 49.83
N ASP A 463 8.41 2.52 50.80
CA ASP A 463 9.54 1.61 50.56
C ASP A 463 9.14 0.35 49.78
N VAL A 464 7.87 -0.06 49.83
CA VAL A 464 7.33 -1.12 48.98
C VAL A 464 7.16 -0.61 47.54
N TRP A 465 6.58 0.58 47.36
CA TRP A 465 6.42 1.18 46.02
C TRP A 465 7.74 1.50 45.34
N ALA A 466 8.78 1.83 46.12
CA ALA A 466 10.14 2.11 45.64
C ALA A 466 11.01 0.85 45.55
N CYS A 467 10.48 -0.34 45.85
CA CYS A 467 11.27 -1.58 45.84
C CYS A 467 11.76 -1.90 44.43
N ALA A 468 13.07 -2.13 44.29
CA ALA A 468 13.68 -2.40 42.99
C ALA A 468 13.16 -3.72 42.37
N SER A 469 12.94 -4.75 43.18
CA SER A 469 12.35 -6.02 42.71
C SER A 469 10.92 -5.84 42.20
N LEU A 470 10.11 -4.96 42.82
CA LEU A 470 8.77 -4.62 42.32
C LEU A 470 8.83 -3.93 40.95
N LEU A 471 9.67 -2.89 40.85
CA LEU A 471 9.79 -2.11 39.61
C LEU A 471 10.32 -2.96 38.46
N ALA A 472 11.31 -3.83 38.73
CA ALA A 472 11.85 -4.75 37.75
C ALA A 472 10.82 -5.78 37.29
N ASP A 473 10.05 -6.36 38.22
CA ASP A 473 8.99 -7.33 37.91
C ASP A 473 7.92 -6.69 37.02
N TRP A 474 7.45 -5.51 37.39
CA TRP A 474 6.41 -4.78 36.67
C TRP A 474 6.85 -4.23 35.32
N ALA A 475 8.14 -4.02 35.10
CA ALA A 475 8.69 -3.54 33.84
C ALA A 475 8.99 -4.68 32.86
N ARG A 476 9.24 -5.90 33.35
CA ARG A 476 9.70 -7.03 32.55
C ARG A 476 8.75 -7.33 31.39
N ASP A 477 7.48 -7.60 31.70
CA ASP A 477 6.53 -8.07 30.70
C ASP A 477 6.19 -6.96 29.65
N PRO A 478 5.98 -5.68 30.05
CA PRO A 478 5.83 -4.60 29.08
C PRO A 478 7.05 -4.37 28.18
N ILE A 479 8.27 -4.48 28.72
CA ILE A 479 9.49 -4.37 27.89
C ILE A 479 9.55 -5.50 26.88
N VAL A 480 9.30 -6.74 27.30
CA VAL A 480 9.29 -7.90 26.39
C VAL A 480 8.24 -7.73 25.30
N ALA A 481 7.01 -7.33 25.65
CA ALA A 481 5.95 -7.10 24.69
C ALA A 481 6.32 -6.02 23.66
N MET A 482 6.87 -4.89 24.11
CA MET A 482 7.33 -3.84 23.20
C MET A 482 8.57 -4.26 22.37
N ASP A 483 9.46 -5.09 22.92
CA ASP A 483 10.62 -5.60 22.17
C ASP A 483 10.18 -6.54 21.04
N GLU A 484 9.22 -7.41 21.31
CA GLU A 484 8.62 -8.28 20.30
C GLU A 484 7.81 -7.48 19.26
N GLN A 485 7.05 -6.48 19.70
CA GLN A 485 6.21 -5.66 18.82
C GLN A 485 7.02 -4.71 17.92
N TYR A 486 8.18 -4.26 18.39
CA TYR A 486 8.97 -3.20 17.74
C TYR A 486 10.29 -3.70 17.14
N GLU A 487 10.54 -5.02 17.12
CA GLU A 487 11.79 -5.62 16.64
C GLU A 487 12.18 -5.10 15.26
N GLU A 488 11.27 -5.21 14.28
CA GLU A 488 11.51 -4.76 12.91
C GLU A 488 11.75 -3.25 12.81
N MET A 489 11.00 -2.45 13.57
CA MET A 489 11.13 -1.00 13.60
C MET A 489 12.48 -0.53 14.18
N ASP A 490 12.99 -1.24 15.19
CA ASP A 490 14.28 -0.93 15.80
C ASP A 490 15.46 -1.27 14.87
N GLU A 491 15.36 -2.36 14.11
CA GLU A 491 16.38 -2.75 13.12
C GLU A 491 16.56 -1.68 12.03
N GLU A 492 15.48 -1.03 11.61
CA GLU A 492 15.50 0.03 10.60
C GLU A 492 16.07 1.35 11.11
N ASP A 493 15.66 1.78 12.32
CA ASP A 493 16.23 2.98 12.97
C ASP A 493 17.76 2.83 13.17
N ASP A 494 18.24 1.59 13.38
CA ASP A 494 19.67 1.27 13.49
C ASP A 494 20.40 1.29 12.12
N ASP A 495 19.75 0.87 11.02
CA ASP A 495 20.35 0.84 9.67
C ASP A 495 20.40 2.23 9.01
N ASP A 496 19.40 3.09 9.26
CA ASP A 496 19.41 4.50 8.84
C ASP A 496 20.53 5.32 9.52
N GLY A 497 21.04 4.85 10.67
CA GLY A 497 22.21 5.39 11.36
C GLY A 497 23.57 4.96 10.80
N SER A 498 23.61 3.98 9.88
CA SER A 498 24.82 3.28 9.43
C SER A 498 25.36 3.75 8.08
N ILE A 499 24.55 4.38 7.22
CA ILE A 499 24.92 4.71 5.83
C ILE A 499 25.53 6.12 5.64
N PHE A 500 25.57 6.97 6.68
CA PHE A 500 26.26 8.26 6.64
C PHE A 500 27.31 8.43 7.74
N ARG A 501 28.47 7.77 7.60
CA ARG A 501 29.74 8.22 8.17
C ARG A 501 30.91 8.11 7.20
#